data_AF-A0A6G3WW92-F1
#
_entry.id   AF-A0A6G3WW92-F1
#
_cell.length_a   1.000
_cell.length_b   1.000
_cell.length_c   1.000
_cell.angle_alpha   90.00
_cell.angle_beta   90.00
_cell.angle_gamma   90.00
#
_symmetry.space_group_name_H-M   'P 1'
#
loop_
_entity.id
_entity.type
_entity.pdbx_description
1 polymer ?
#
loop_
_entity_poly.entity_id
_entity_poly.type
_entity_poly.pdbx_seq_one_letter_code
_entity_poly.pdbx_strand_id
1 'polypeptide(L)'
;MTHDLKWSDAPPGEVLDPVGIWIVRAPAGQRLPPGGAPPDWLDEKERSRLASIPQQAGRDAYAFAHWALRSVLGSSLGCSPRSVGFLRQPCPGCGGAHGRPAIRDPDPDGEAPEFSMSHSGDHVAIAVAEATIGIDIESWPT
;
A
#
# COMPACT_ATOMS: atom_id res chain seq x y z
N MET A 1 -17.72 8.32 -34.67
CA MET A 1 -16.58 7.42 -34.94
C MET A 1 -16.19 6.78 -33.62
N THR A 2 -16.72 5.60 -33.34
CA THR A 2 -16.37 4.78 -32.18
C THR A 2 -15.01 4.15 -32.44
N HIS A 3 -14.01 4.51 -31.65
CA HIS A 3 -12.72 3.81 -31.67
C HIS A 3 -12.91 2.53 -30.86
N ASP A 4 -13.35 1.47 -31.53
CA ASP A 4 -13.31 0.10 -31.01
C ASP A 4 -11.85 -0.38 -30.99
N LEU A 5 -11.06 0.16 -30.07
CA LEU A 5 -9.76 -0.40 -29.73
C LEU A 5 -10.01 -1.52 -28.73
N LYS A 6 -10.24 -2.73 -29.22
CA LYS A 6 -10.12 -3.92 -28.38
C LYS A 6 -8.64 -4.16 -28.12
N TRP A 7 -8.20 -3.84 -26.91
CA TRP A 7 -6.87 -4.16 -26.37
C TRP A 7 -6.48 -5.65 -26.52
N SER A 8 -7.47 -6.53 -26.77
CA SER A 8 -7.33 -8.00 -26.75
C SER A 8 -6.50 -8.62 -27.87
N ASP A 9 -6.19 -7.91 -28.95
CA ASP A 9 -5.64 -8.53 -30.16
C ASP A 9 -4.13 -8.29 -30.34
N ALA A 10 -3.54 -7.40 -29.54
CA ALA A 10 -2.09 -7.36 -29.41
C ALA A 10 -1.66 -8.57 -28.56
N PRO A 11 -0.75 -9.44 -29.03
CA PRO A 11 -0.15 -10.39 -28.12
C PRO A 11 0.43 -9.57 -26.97
N PRO A 12 0.22 -9.97 -25.70
CA PRO A 12 0.97 -9.31 -24.64
C PRO A 12 2.42 -9.37 -25.08
N GLY A 13 3.07 -8.20 -25.14
CA GLY A 13 4.52 -8.17 -25.26
C GLY A 13 5.12 -9.08 -24.19
N GLU A 14 6.40 -9.41 -24.34
CA GLU A 14 7.08 -10.21 -23.32
C GLU A 14 6.82 -9.62 -21.92
N VAL A 15 6.24 -10.42 -21.01
CA VAL A 15 6.02 -10.02 -19.62
C VAL A 15 7.38 -10.11 -18.93
N LEU A 16 8.04 -8.97 -18.78
CA LEU A 16 9.34 -8.90 -18.15
C LEU A 16 9.24 -8.98 -16.63
N ASP A 17 8.22 -8.33 -16.04
CA ASP A 17 8.02 -8.27 -14.58
C ASP A 17 6.56 -8.59 -14.19
N PRO A 18 6.28 -9.72 -13.50
CA PRO A 18 4.94 -10.01 -13.01
C PRO A 18 4.55 -9.03 -11.90
N VAL A 19 3.32 -8.49 -11.98
CA VAL A 19 2.76 -7.60 -10.95
C VAL A 19 1.69 -8.34 -10.16
N GLY A 20 1.88 -8.44 -8.85
CA GLY A 20 0.84 -8.87 -7.93
C GLY A 20 -0.07 -7.71 -7.57
N ILE A 21 -1.39 -7.88 -7.70
CA ILE A 21 -2.40 -6.88 -7.33
C ILE A 21 -3.38 -7.48 -6.32
N TRP A 22 -3.57 -6.77 -5.21
CA TRP A 22 -4.55 -7.09 -4.18
C TRP A 22 -5.51 -5.93 -4.00
N ILE A 23 -6.81 -6.19 -4.14
CA ILE A 23 -7.86 -5.26 -3.73
C ILE A 23 -8.52 -5.87 -2.51
N VAL A 24 -8.31 -5.23 -1.36
CA VAL A 24 -8.89 -5.66 -0.09
C VAL A 24 -9.95 -4.67 0.34
N ARG A 25 -11.00 -5.19 0.95
CA ARG A 25 -12.10 -4.39 1.50
C ARG A 25 -12.07 -4.46 3.02
N ALA A 26 -12.15 -3.32 3.68
CA ALA A 26 -12.27 -3.29 5.14
C ALA A 26 -13.54 -4.03 5.57
N PRO A 27 -13.46 -5.06 6.43
CA PRO A 27 -14.65 -5.75 6.90
C PRO A 27 -15.51 -4.78 7.71
N ALA A 28 -16.81 -4.80 7.45
CA ALA A 28 -17.76 -3.93 8.12
C ALA A 28 -17.67 -4.10 9.65
N GLY A 29 -17.50 -2.98 10.37
CA GLY A 29 -17.49 -2.99 11.83
C GLY A 29 -16.15 -3.27 12.50
N GLN A 30 -15.07 -3.53 11.75
CA GLN A 30 -13.72 -3.52 12.33
C GLN A 30 -13.35 -2.08 12.70
N ARG A 31 -13.25 -1.80 14.00
CA ARG A 31 -13.00 -0.47 14.54
C ARG A 31 -11.85 -0.53 15.53
N LEU A 32 -10.97 0.47 15.49
CA LEU A 32 -10.06 0.69 16.60
C LEU A 32 -10.89 1.11 17.83
N PRO A 33 -10.53 0.65 19.04
CA PRO A 33 -11.21 1.06 20.25
C PRO A 33 -11.14 2.60 20.39
N PRO A 34 -12.27 3.29 20.66
CA PRO A 34 -12.28 4.74 20.85
C PRO A 34 -11.36 5.14 22.00
N GLY A 35 -10.39 6.03 21.74
CA GLY A 35 -9.41 6.45 22.75
C GLY A 35 -8.46 5.34 23.23
N GLY A 36 -8.47 4.17 22.59
CA GLY A 36 -7.57 3.07 22.91
C GLY A 36 -6.14 3.34 22.46
N ALA A 37 -5.20 2.61 23.05
CA ALA A 37 -3.81 2.67 22.61
C ALA A 37 -3.70 2.29 21.12
N PRO A 38 -2.84 2.99 20.34
CA PRO A 38 -2.62 2.62 18.96
C PRO A 38 -2.10 1.18 18.86
N PRO A 39 -2.46 0.43 17.80
CA PRO A 39 -2.00 -0.93 17.62
C PRO A 39 -0.49 -1.08 17.82
N ASP A 40 -0.11 -2.15 18.49
CA ASP A 40 1.25 -2.41 18.92
C ASP A 40 2.23 -2.65 17.74
N TRP A 41 1.71 -2.99 16.56
CA TRP A 41 2.47 -3.20 15.32
C TRP A 41 2.76 -1.93 14.52
N LEU A 42 2.21 -0.76 14.91
CA LEU A 42 2.55 0.51 14.29
C LEU A 42 3.91 0.99 14.80
N ASP A 43 4.74 1.52 13.90
CA ASP A 43 5.95 2.23 14.28
C ASP A 43 5.65 3.66 14.77
N GLU A 44 6.65 4.36 15.30
CA GLU A 44 6.47 5.68 15.91
C GLU A 44 5.92 6.72 14.92
N LYS A 45 6.36 6.66 13.66
CA LYS A 45 5.90 7.59 12.62
C LYS A 45 4.44 7.32 12.28
N GLU A 46 4.06 6.06 12.19
CA GLU A 46 2.68 5.67 11.92
C GLU A 46 1.75 5.95 13.11
N ARG A 47 2.22 5.77 14.35
CA ARG A 47 1.46 6.17 15.55
C ARG A 47 1.22 7.66 15.57
N SER A 48 2.26 8.46 15.30
CA SER A 48 2.15 9.92 15.17
C SER A 48 1.18 10.31 14.06
N ARG A 49 1.25 9.63 12.90
CA ARG A 49 0.32 9.88 11.79
C ARG A 49 -1.12 9.51 12.15
N LEU A 50 -1.35 8.35 12.75
CA LEU A 50 -2.66 7.90 13.21
C LEU A 50 -3.27 8.90 14.22
N ALA A 51 -2.47 9.38 15.17
CA ALA A 51 -2.90 10.36 16.16
C ALA A 51 -3.30 11.72 15.53
N SER A 52 -2.69 12.10 14.42
CA SER A 52 -3.04 13.34 13.70
C SER A 52 -4.37 13.29 12.94
N ILE A 53 -4.96 12.10 12.75
CA ILE A 53 -6.22 11.93 12.00
C ILE A 53 -7.40 12.25 12.93
N PRO A 54 -8.21 13.29 12.66
CA PRO A 54 -9.28 13.72 13.57
C PRO A 54 -10.42 12.71 13.66
N GLN A 55 -10.89 12.19 12.53
CA GLN A 55 -12.07 11.34 12.45
C GLN A 55 -11.73 9.88 12.78
N GLN A 56 -12.55 9.22 13.61
CA GLN A 56 -12.37 7.81 13.96
C GLN A 56 -12.38 6.90 12.72
N ALA A 57 -13.28 7.15 11.76
CA ALA A 57 -13.33 6.38 10.52
C ALA A 57 -12.02 6.48 9.71
N GLY A 58 -11.38 7.65 9.70
CA GLY A 58 -10.08 7.83 9.06
C GLY A 58 -8.96 7.07 9.78
N ARG A 59 -9.00 7.03 11.12
CA ARG A 59 -8.06 6.23 11.93
C ARG A 59 -8.22 4.73 11.66
N ASP A 60 -9.46 4.24 11.60
CA ASP A 60 -9.78 2.85 11.31
C ASP A 60 -9.31 2.47 9.89
N ALA A 61 -9.59 3.32 8.89
CA ALA A 61 -9.14 3.13 7.52
C ALA A 61 -7.61 3.11 7.40
N TYR A 62 -6.92 4.02 8.08
CA TYR A 62 -5.45 4.07 8.10
C TYR A 62 -4.84 2.79 8.69
N ALA A 63 -5.34 2.34 9.84
CA ALA A 63 -4.86 1.11 10.47
C ALA A 63 -5.18 -0.13 9.63
N PHE A 64 -6.37 -0.21 9.04
CA PHE A 64 -6.71 -1.29 8.14
C PHE A 64 -5.78 -1.33 6.91
N ALA A 65 -5.58 -0.19 6.24
CA ALA A 65 -4.72 -0.10 5.05
C ALA A 65 -3.28 -0.49 5.36
N HIS A 66 -2.72 0.00 6.46
CA HIS A 66 -1.36 -0.34 6.87
C HIS A 66 -1.21 -1.81 7.30
N TRP A 67 -2.24 -2.41 7.92
CA TRP A 67 -2.22 -3.84 8.22
C TRP A 67 -2.32 -4.70 6.95
N ALA A 68 -3.19 -4.33 6.02
CA ALA A 68 -3.30 -4.99 4.72
C ALA A 68 -1.99 -4.93 3.94
N LEU A 69 -1.37 -3.76 3.85
CA LEU A 69 -0.07 -3.57 3.20
C LEU A 69 1.00 -4.47 3.81
N ARG A 70 1.12 -4.46 5.15
CA ARG A 70 2.05 -5.36 5.86
C ARG A 70 1.76 -6.83 5.63
N SER A 71 0.48 -7.21 5.52
CA SER A 71 0.09 -8.60 5.30
C SER A 71 0.49 -9.09 3.91
N VAL A 72 0.25 -8.26 2.88
CA VAL A 72 0.66 -8.54 1.50
C VAL A 72 2.19 -8.59 1.40
N LEU A 73 2.88 -7.56 1.89
CA LEU A 73 4.34 -7.50 1.81
C LEU A 73 5.01 -8.58 2.66
N GLY A 74 4.51 -8.89 3.85
CA GLY A 74 5.02 -9.97 4.68
C GLY A 74 4.92 -11.32 3.98
N SER A 75 3.81 -11.57 3.27
CA SER A 75 3.67 -12.77 2.43
C SER A 75 4.68 -12.80 1.29
N SER A 76 4.90 -11.68 0.60
CA SER A 76 5.88 -11.59 -0.50
C SER A 76 7.34 -11.74 -0.01
N LEU A 77 7.63 -11.27 1.20
CA LEU A 77 8.97 -11.29 1.81
C LEU A 77 9.23 -12.55 2.66
N GLY A 78 8.24 -13.44 2.82
CA GLY A 78 8.36 -14.60 3.69
C GLY A 78 8.54 -14.26 5.18
N CYS A 79 8.02 -13.11 5.64
CA CYS A 79 8.19 -12.63 7.01
C CYS A 79 6.85 -12.28 7.68
N SER A 80 6.88 -12.09 8.99
CA SER A 80 5.69 -11.64 9.73
C SER A 80 5.28 -10.23 9.27
N PRO A 81 3.97 -9.93 9.12
CA PRO A 81 3.51 -8.57 8.80
C PRO A 81 4.08 -7.51 9.75
N ARG A 82 4.29 -7.86 11.02
CA ARG A 82 4.84 -6.97 12.05
C ARG A 82 6.30 -6.60 11.82
N SER A 83 7.04 -7.42 11.08
CA SER A 83 8.44 -7.20 10.76
C SER A 83 8.64 -6.28 9.56
N VAL A 84 7.58 -6.03 8.77
CA VAL A 84 7.65 -5.14 7.62
C VAL A 84 7.79 -3.69 8.09
N GLY A 85 8.98 -3.14 7.85
CA GLY A 85 9.30 -1.74 8.11
C GLY A 85 9.14 -0.87 6.87
N PHE A 86 8.81 0.41 7.07
CA PHE A 86 8.68 1.37 5.99
C PHE A 86 9.66 2.53 6.14
N LEU A 87 10.15 3.03 5.01
CA LEU A 87 10.85 4.31 4.91
C LEU A 87 10.25 5.16 3.78
N ARG A 88 10.69 6.41 3.69
CA ARG A 88 10.38 7.31 2.58
C ARG A 88 11.66 7.51 1.80
N GLN A 89 11.61 7.23 0.49
CA GLN A 89 12.70 7.60 -0.39
C GLN A 89 12.82 9.13 -0.46
N PRO A 90 14.00 9.67 -0.82
CA PRO A 90 14.13 11.07 -1.19
C PRO A 90 13.14 11.42 -2.31
N CYS A 91 12.53 12.60 -2.22
CA CYS A 91 11.68 13.08 -3.30
C CYS A 91 12.54 13.26 -4.57
N PRO A 92 12.13 12.70 -5.73
CA PRO A 92 12.89 12.86 -6.97
C PRO A 92 12.92 14.32 -7.46
N GLY A 93 12.00 15.17 -6.99
CA GLY A 93 11.94 16.59 -7.35
C GLY A 93 12.83 17.48 -6.46
N CYS A 94 12.76 17.34 -5.14
CA CYS A 94 13.42 18.28 -4.21
C CYS A 94 14.39 17.61 -3.21
N GLY A 95 14.52 16.29 -3.22
CA GLY A 95 15.37 15.53 -2.29
C GLY A 95 14.81 15.39 -0.86
N GLY A 96 13.67 16.02 -0.54
CA GLY A 96 13.06 15.96 0.80
C GLY A 96 12.51 14.59 1.19
N ALA A 97 12.27 14.37 2.48
CA ALA A 97 11.80 13.09 3.06
C ALA A 97 10.30 12.78 2.82
N HIS A 98 9.77 13.18 1.67
CA HIS A 98 8.37 12.99 1.26
C HIS A 98 8.25 12.31 -0.11
N GLY A 99 9.29 11.58 -0.53
CA GLY A 99 9.21 10.70 -1.68
C GLY A 99 8.26 9.51 -1.43
N ARG A 100 8.29 8.54 -2.34
CA ARG A 100 7.42 7.38 -2.24
C ARG A 100 7.79 6.50 -1.03
N PRO A 101 6.82 5.78 -0.45
CA PRO A 101 7.12 4.73 0.53
C PRO A 101 8.00 3.65 -0.10
N ALA A 102 8.87 3.04 0.70
CA ALA A 102 9.65 1.85 0.34
C ALA A 102 9.82 0.94 1.57
N ILE A 103 10.19 -0.32 1.34
CA ILE A 103 10.50 -1.27 2.39
C ILE A 103 11.81 -0.85 3.07
N ARG A 104 11.82 -0.87 4.40
CA ARG A 104 13.04 -0.67 5.20
C ARG A 104 13.74 -2.01 5.41
N ASP A 105 15.07 -1.99 5.33
CA ASP A 105 15.95 -3.16 5.52
C ASP A 105 15.52 -4.38 4.67
N PRO A 106 15.45 -4.24 3.34
CA PRO A 106 15.23 -5.39 2.48
C PRO A 106 16.37 -6.40 2.63
N ASP A 107 16.11 -7.65 2.26
CA ASP A 107 17.13 -8.73 2.26
C ASP A 107 18.45 -8.19 1.69
N PRO A 108 19.55 -8.19 2.45
CA PRO A 108 20.82 -7.63 1.99
C PRO A 108 21.37 -8.35 0.75
N ASP A 109 20.93 -9.58 0.49
CA ASP A 109 21.37 -10.42 -0.62
C ASP A 109 20.39 -10.38 -1.83
N GLY A 110 19.30 -9.60 -1.75
CA GLY A 110 18.27 -9.52 -2.80
C GLY A 110 17.76 -8.09 -3.07
N GLU A 111 17.16 -7.88 -4.24
CA GLU A 111 16.42 -6.63 -4.49
C GLU A 111 15.06 -6.67 -3.78
N ALA A 112 14.74 -5.59 -3.05
CA ALA A 112 13.43 -5.44 -2.45
C ALA A 112 12.37 -5.29 -3.56
N PRO A 113 11.21 -5.96 -3.47
CA PRO A 113 10.13 -5.64 -4.37
C PRO A 113 9.68 -4.18 -4.15
N GLU A 114 9.36 -3.52 -5.25
CA GLU A 114 8.71 -2.22 -5.24
C GLU A 114 7.22 -2.39 -4.97
N PHE A 115 6.62 -1.41 -4.30
CA PHE A 115 5.19 -1.44 -4.04
C PHE A 115 4.52 -0.09 -4.22
N SER A 116 3.22 -0.14 -4.46
CA SER A 116 2.33 1.01 -4.44
C SER A 116 1.05 0.66 -3.70
N MET A 117 0.45 1.65 -3.05
CA MET A 117 -0.83 1.51 -2.35
C MET A 117 -1.68 2.73 -2.60
N SER A 118 -2.94 2.52 -2.96
CA SER A 118 -3.97 3.54 -3.00
C SER A 118 -5.19 3.05 -2.21
N HIS A 119 -5.99 3.97 -1.69
CA HIS A 119 -7.20 3.63 -0.94
C HIS A 119 -8.34 4.58 -1.31
N SER A 120 -9.55 4.04 -1.42
CA SER A 120 -10.74 4.84 -1.72
C SER A 120 -11.98 4.17 -1.16
N GLY A 121 -12.82 4.95 -0.48
CA GLY A 121 -13.91 4.41 0.33
C GLY A 121 -13.40 3.39 1.36
N ASP A 122 -13.94 2.18 1.30
CA ASP A 122 -13.57 1.02 2.12
C ASP A 122 -12.59 0.05 1.43
N HIS A 123 -12.03 0.44 0.28
CA HIS A 123 -11.10 -0.37 -0.50
C HIS A 123 -9.66 0.11 -0.35
N VAL A 124 -8.73 -0.84 -0.34
CA VAL A 124 -7.28 -0.61 -0.41
C VAL A 124 -6.75 -1.46 -1.55
N ALA A 125 -6.10 -0.82 -2.51
CA ALA A 125 -5.42 -1.46 -3.62
C ALA A 125 -3.90 -1.46 -3.33
N ILE A 126 -3.27 -2.62 -3.46
CA ILE A 126 -1.84 -2.82 -3.25
C ILE A 126 -1.27 -3.49 -4.50
N ALA A 127 -0.18 -2.92 -5.05
CA ALA A 127 0.60 -3.52 -6.12
C ALA A 127 2.01 -3.82 -5.62
N VAL A 128 2.56 -4.96 -6.03
CA VAL A 128 3.94 -5.39 -5.73
C VAL A 128 4.59 -5.91 -7.01
N ALA A 129 5.82 -5.47 -7.31
CA ALA A 129 6.56 -5.83 -8.51
C ALA A 129 8.08 -5.70 -8.30
N GLU A 130 8.89 -6.25 -9.20
CA GLU A 130 10.36 -6.01 -9.22
C GLU A 130 10.71 -4.65 -9.85
N ALA A 131 9.79 -4.07 -10.64
CA ALA A 131 9.93 -2.75 -11.23
C ALA A 131 9.15 -1.67 -10.46
N THR A 132 9.56 -0.41 -10.61
CA THR A 132 8.83 0.74 -10.06
C THR A 132 7.38 0.74 -10.57
N ILE A 133 6.43 0.70 -9.63
CA ILE A 133 5.00 0.56 -9.93
C ILE A 133 4.17 1.66 -9.25
N GLY A 134 3.05 2.03 -9.87
CA GLY A 134 2.02 2.87 -9.32
C GLY A 134 0.66 2.18 -9.42
N ILE A 135 -0.15 2.24 -8.36
CA ILE A 135 -1.54 1.81 -8.38
C ILE A 135 -2.42 2.95 -7.88
N ASP A 136 -3.58 3.11 -8.52
CA ASP A 136 -4.60 4.02 -8.05
C ASP A 136 -5.98 3.34 -8.07
N ILE A 137 -6.79 3.67 -7.07
CA ILE A 137 -8.17 3.20 -6.95
C ILE A 137 -9.04 4.38 -6.54
N GLU A 138 -10.18 4.53 -7.20
CA GLU A 138 -11.17 5.56 -6.89
C GLU A 138 -12.55 4.91 -6.78
N SER A 139 -13.23 5.18 -5.67
CA SER A 139 -14.65 4.85 -5.54
C SER A 139 -15.46 5.76 -6.45
N TRP A 140 -16.45 5.18 -7.14
CA TRP A 140 -17.37 5.95 -7.96
C TRP A 140 -18.08 7.02 -7.13
N PRO A 141 -18.22 8.27 -7.61
CA PRO A 141 -18.97 9.30 -6.90
C PRO A 141 -20.43 8.85 -6.73
N THR A 142 -20.86 8.70 -5.48
CA THR A 142 -22.26 8.43 -5.11
C THR A 142 -22.97 9.72 -4.71
#